data_AF-A0A950V432-F1
#
_entry.id   AF-A0A950V432-F1
#
_cell.length_a   1.000
_cell.length_b   1.000
_cell.length_c   1.000
_cell.angle_alpha   90.00
_cell.angle_beta   90.00
_cell.angle_gamma   90.00
#
_symmetry.space_group_name_H-M   'P 1'
#
loop_
_entity.id
_entity.type
_entity.pdbx_description
1 polymer ?
#
loop_
_entity_poly.entity_id
_entity_poly.type
_entity_poly.pdbx_seq_one_letter_code
_entity_poly.pdbx_strand_id
1 'polypeptide(L)'
;MSKTLTNRTSDPAAAGEKASFSLGENQRRVIEDKYLKGATSVEAWLRGVAHNIALAELIHHPNAVKWGLFDGVRVLKKETPVPSSVQSSHIAPRVTYLLHAGLFSVSDRDANFRRFIENCASAAERFTEARAAVTAWEEPFFELMRSWKFLPNSPTLMNAGRELQQLSACYVLPIDDSMEGITHALQAQALIHKSGGGTGFSFGRLR
;
A
#
# COMPACT_ATOMS: atom_id res chain seq x y z
N MET A 1 23.84 11.51 -61.11
CA MET A 1 24.10 11.49 -59.65
C MET A 1 22.86 10.94 -58.96
N SER A 2 22.84 9.64 -58.70
CA SER A 2 21.70 8.91 -58.14
C SER A 2 21.78 8.92 -56.61
N LYS A 3 20.70 9.32 -55.93
CA LYS A 3 20.57 9.28 -54.46
C LYS A 3 19.86 7.97 -54.08
N THR A 4 20.58 7.04 -53.48
CA THR A 4 20.00 5.83 -52.90
C THR A 4 19.65 6.10 -51.44
N LEU A 5 18.35 6.11 -51.12
CA LEU A 5 17.83 6.02 -49.76
C LEU A 5 17.99 4.56 -49.28
N THR A 6 18.75 4.34 -48.20
CA THR A 6 18.71 3.08 -47.46
C THR A 6 17.91 3.26 -46.18
N ASN A 7 16.79 2.53 -46.12
CA ASN A 7 15.90 2.38 -44.97
C ASN A 7 16.69 1.85 -43.76
N ARG A 8 16.65 2.59 -42.63
CA ARG A 8 17.00 2.05 -41.32
C ARG A 8 15.74 1.39 -40.75
N THR A 9 15.66 0.08 -40.86
CA THR A 9 14.77 -0.74 -40.04
C THR A 9 15.28 -0.70 -38.60
N SER A 10 14.55 -0.04 -37.71
CA SER A 10 14.79 -0.09 -36.27
C SER A 10 14.28 -1.41 -35.72
N ASP A 11 15.19 -2.35 -35.45
CA ASP A 11 14.92 -3.51 -34.61
C ASP A 11 14.56 -3.07 -33.18
N PRO A 12 13.41 -3.48 -32.61
CA PRO A 12 13.15 -3.34 -31.18
C PRO A 12 13.72 -4.57 -30.47
N ALA A 13 15.04 -4.72 -30.47
CA ALA A 13 15.75 -5.76 -29.74
C ALA A 13 16.87 -5.14 -28.92
N ALA A 14 16.49 -4.39 -27.89
CA ALA A 14 17.36 -4.09 -26.76
C ALA A 14 16.51 -4.18 -25.50
N ALA A 15 16.24 -5.41 -25.08
CA ALA A 15 15.92 -5.69 -23.69
C ALA A 15 17.08 -5.13 -22.87
N GLY A 16 16.85 -3.98 -22.23
CA GLY A 16 17.83 -3.32 -21.39
C GLY A 16 18.38 -4.34 -20.39
N GLU A 17 19.71 -4.42 -20.34
CA GLU A 17 20.46 -5.16 -19.34
C GLU A 17 19.86 -4.84 -17.96
N LYS A 18 19.17 -5.81 -17.33
CA LYS A 18 18.57 -5.61 -16.00
C LYS A 18 19.71 -5.25 -15.05
N ALA A 19 19.80 -3.96 -14.69
CA ALA A 19 20.86 -3.47 -13.82
C ALA A 19 20.94 -4.34 -12.56
N SER A 20 22.11 -4.94 -12.35
CA SER A 20 22.42 -5.81 -11.23
C SER A 20 22.05 -5.18 -9.89
N PHE A 21 21.46 -5.98 -9.01
CA PHE A 21 21.00 -5.60 -7.67
C PHE A 21 22.20 -5.38 -6.74
N SER A 22 22.87 -4.23 -6.81
CA SER A 22 24.04 -3.96 -5.95
C SER A 22 23.59 -3.59 -4.54
N LEU A 23 23.85 -4.48 -3.58
CA LEU A 23 23.63 -4.26 -2.15
C LEU A 23 24.97 -4.05 -1.44
N GLY A 24 25.06 -2.99 -0.64
CA GLY A 24 26.13 -2.88 0.34
C GLY A 24 26.01 -3.95 1.42
N GLU A 25 27.12 -4.27 2.08
CA GLU A 25 27.20 -5.29 3.13
C GLU A 25 26.15 -5.07 4.24
N ASN A 26 26.03 -3.82 4.73
CA ASN A 26 25.05 -3.46 5.76
C ASN A 26 23.61 -3.61 5.27
N GLN A 27 23.32 -3.24 4.02
CA GLN A 27 21.97 -3.39 3.46
C GLN A 27 21.60 -4.87 3.39
N ARG A 28 22.51 -5.71 2.88
CA ARG A 28 22.34 -7.15 2.83
C ARG A 28 22.02 -7.72 4.22
N ARG A 29 22.85 -7.42 5.21
CA ARG A 29 22.68 -7.89 6.59
C ARG A 29 21.31 -7.48 7.16
N VAL A 30 20.92 -6.23 6.99
CA VAL A 30 19.62 -5.73 7.50
C VAL A 30 18.45 -6.38 6.77
N ILE A 31 18.54 -6.56 5.45
CA ILE A 31 17.47 -7.17 4.66
C ILE A 31 17.28 -8.65 5.02
N GLU A 32 18.37 -9.40 5.12
CA GLU A 32 18.36 -10.81 5.50
C GLU A 32 17.79 -11.01 6.90
N ASP A 33 18.22 -10.20 7.87
CA ASP A 33 17.78 -10.28 9.27
C ASP A 33 16.31 -9.86 9.46
N LYS A 34 15.91 -8.74 8.83
CA LYS A 34 14.66 -8.05 9.20
C LYS A 34 13.52 -8.21 8.20
N TYR A 35 13.80 -8.38 6.91
CA TYR A 35 12.79 -8.20 5.88
C TYR A 35 12.52 -9.45 5.05
N LEU A 36 13.56 -10.22 4.70
CA LEU A 36 13.45 -11.32 3.74
C LEU A 36 12.45 -12.38 4.22
N LYS A 37 12.48 -12.76 5.51
CA LYS A 37 11.51 -13.64 6.22
C LYS A 37 10.81 -14.67 5.31
N GLY A 38 11.59 -15.54 4.66
CA GLY A 38 11.08 -16.63 3.82
C GLY A 38 10.93 -16.33 2.32
N ALA A 39 11.16 -15.10 1.86
CA ALA A 39 11.25 -14.80 0.43
C ALA A 39 12.52 -15.42 -0.19
N THR A 40 12.41 -15.87 -1.43
CA THR A 40 13.50 -16.57 -2.15
C THR A 40 14.65 -15.65 -2.54
N SER A 41 14.39 -14.35 -2.70
CA SER A 41 15.38 -13.33 -3.04
C SER A 41 14.90 -11.94 -2.62
N VAL A 42 15.83 -10.98 -2.59
CA VAL A 42 15.51 -9.56 -2.35
C VAL A 42 14.57 -9.01 -3.43
N GLU A 43 14.76 -9.42 -4.68
CA GLU A 43 13.87 -9.07 -5.79
C GLU A 43 12.46 -9.63 -5.57
N ALA A 44 12.34 -10.91 -5.21
CA ALA A 44 11.04 -11.54 -4.95
C ALA A 44 10.32 -10.87 -3.77
N TRP A 45 11.05 -10.50 -2.72
CA TRP A 45 10.51 -9.75 -1.60
C TRP A 45 9.98 -8.37 -2.02
N LEU A 46 10.77 -7.57 -2.74
CA LEU A 46 10.34 -6.24 -3.19
C LEU A 46 9.21 -6.30 -4.22
N ARG A 47 9.21 -7.30 -5.10
CA ARG A 47 8.08 -7.61 -5.99
C ARG A 47 6.81 -7.88 -5.19
N GLY A 48 6.91 -8.70 -4.14
CA GLY A 48 5.79 -8.95 -3.22
C GLY A 48 5.25 -7.68 -2.58
N VAL A 49 6.12 -6.80 -2.08
CA VAL A 49 5.71 -5.50 -1.51
C VAL A 49 5.05 -4.63 -2.58
N ALA A 50 5.66 -4.49 -3.77
CA ALA A 50 5.13 -3.69 -4.87
C ALA A 50 3.75 -4.17 -5.32
N HIS A 51 3.58 -5.49 -5.44
CA HIS A 51 2.33 -6.12 -5.83
C HIS A 51 1.21 -5.82 -4.84
N ASN A 52 1.47 -5.90 -3.53
CA ASN A 52 0.47 -5.59 -2.51
C ASN A 52 0.07 -4.11 -2.49
N ILE A 53 1.01 -3.20 -2.74
CA ILE A 53 0.70 -1.77 -2.92
C ILE A 53 -0.16 -1.58 -4.17
N ALA A 54 0.23 -2.19 -5.29
CA ALA A 54 -0.49 -2.09 -6.56
C ALA A 54 -1.92 -2.68 -6.51
N LEU A 55 -2.14 -3.75 -5.74
CA LEU A 55 -3.48 -4.29 -5.51
C LEU A 55 -4.40 -3.27 -4.83
N ALA A 56 -3.88 -2.49 -3.88
CA ALA A 56 -4.68 -1.47 -3.19
C ALA A 56 -5.07 -0.32 -4.12
N GLU A 57 -4.26 -0.01 -5.14
CA GLU A 57 -4.56 1.04 -6.14
C GLU A 57 -5.80 0.75 -6.98
N LEU A 58 -6.26 -0.51 -7.03
CA LEU A 58 -7.52 -0.87 -7.71
C LEU A 58 -8.73 -0.12 -7.14
N ILE A 59 -8.68 0.33 -5.88
CA ILE A 59 -9.75 1.14 -5.26
C ILE A 59 -10.02 2.46 -6.01
N HIS A 60 -9.02 2.97 -6.72
CA HIS A 60 -9.10 4.21 -7.49
C HIS A 60 -9.53 4.00 -8.93
N HIS A 61 -9.60 2.75 -9.39
CA HIS A 61 -9.97 2.46 -10.76
C HIS A 61 -11.47 2.69 -11.02
N PRO A 62 -11.89 3.26 -12.17
CA PRO A 62 -13.31 3.52 -12.47
C PRO A 62 -14.22 2.29 -12.41
N ASN A 63 -13.65 1.09 -12.63
CA ASN A 63 -14.38 -0.17 -12.58
C ASN A 63 -14.32 -0.88 -11.21
N ALA A 64 -13.75 -0.27 -10.16
CA ALA A 64 -13.62 -0.90 -8.84
C ALA A 64 -14.94 -1.49 -8.31
N VAL A 65 -16.03 -0.74 -8.44
CA VAL A 65 -17.37 -1.22 -8.04
C VAL A 65 -17.85 -2.38 -8.92
N LYS A 66 -17.61 -2.30 -10.24
CA LYS A 66 -18.04 -3.36 -11.19
C LYS A 66 -17.29 -4.67 -10.98
N TRP A 67 -16.04 -4.60 -10.51
CA TRP A 67 -15.23 -5.77 -10.18
C TRP A 67 -15.55 -6.35 -8.80
N GLY A 68 -16.51 -5.77 -8.06
CA GLY A 68 -16.94 -6.29 -6.77
C GLY A 68 -15.96 -6.02 -5.62
N LEU A 69 -15.08 -5.01 -5.73
CA LEU A 69 -14.08 -4.72 -4.68
C LEU A 69 -14.73 -4.50 -3.31
N PHE A 70 -15.93 -3.94 -3.27
CA PHE A 70 -16.64 -3.60 -2.03
C PHE A 70 -17.72 -4.61 -1.65
N ASP A 71 -17.82 -5.74 -2.34
CA ASP A 71 -18.85 -6.74 -2.08
C ASP A 71 -18.68 -7.35 -0.69
N GLY A 72 -19.71 -7.21 0.16
CA GLY A 72 -19.65 -7.63 1.57
C GLY A 72 -18.70 -6.81 2.44
N VAL A 73 -18.19 -5.67 1.95
CA VAL A 73 -17.31 -4.76 2.69
C VAL A 73 -18.10 -3.57 3.21
N ARG A 74 -18.03 -3.36 4.52
CA ARG A 74 -18.48 -2.13 5.17
C ARG A 74 -17.51 -0.99 4.83
N VAL A 75 -17.98 -0.09 3.98
CA VAL A 75 -17.28 1.11 3.53
C VAL A 75 -18.24 2.29 3.47
N LEU A 76 -17.79 3.46 3.90
CA LEU A 76 -18.49 4.71 3.66
C LEU A 76 -17.72 5.54 2.62
N LYS A 77 -18.33 5.80 1.47
CA LYS A 77 -17.80 6.70 0.45
C LYS A 77 -18.20 8.14 0.80
N LYS A 78 -17.22 9.03 0.95
CA LYS A 78 -17.45 10.48 1.09
C LYS A 78 -16.82 11.21 -0.09
N GLU A 79 -17.57 12.09 -0.71
CA GLU A 79 -17.07 12.97 -1.76
C GLU A 79 -16.81 14.35 -1.16
N THR A 80 -15.59 14.83 -1.32
CA THR A 80 -15.21 16.17 -0.88
C THR A 80 -15.32 17.09 -2.09
N PRO A 81 -16.28 18.03 -2.09
CA PRO A 81 -16.44 18.98 -3.20
C PRO A 81 -15.20 19.88 -3.29
N VAL A 82 -14.82 20.24 -4.50
CA VAL A 82 -13.77 21.22 -4.73
C VAL A 82 -14.31 22.59 -4.32
N PRO A 83 -13.64 23.34 -3.43
CA PRO A 83 -14.07 24.67 -3.07
C PRO A 83 -14.20 25.54 -4.32
N SER A 84 -15.27 26.33 -4.41
CA SER A 84 -15.55 27.21 -5.55
C SER A 84 -14.43 28.23 -5.81
N SER A 85 -13.62 28.56 -4.79
CA SER A 85 -12.44 29.42 -4.90
C SER A 85 -11.27 28.79 -5.68
N VAL A 86 -11.27 27.48 -5.91
CA VAL A 86 -10.20 26.73 -6.60
C VAL A 86 -10.77 25.91 -7.77
N GLN A 87 -12.02 26.19 -8.17
CA GLN A 87 -12.71 25.43 -9.20
C GLN A 87 -12.06 25.65 -10.56
N SER A 88 -11.35 24.64 -11.05
CA SER A 88 -10.74 24.59 -12.37
C SER A 88 -11.24 23.34 -13.10
N SER A 89 -11.38 23.39 -14.43
CA SER A 89 -11.83 22.28 -15.27
C SER A 89 -11.02 20.99 -15.10
N HIS A 90 -9.83 21.07 -14.49
CA HIS A 90 -8.92 19.95 -14.29
C HIS A 90 -8.95 19.34 -12.88
N ILE A 91 -9.73 19.89 -11.93
CA ILE A 91 -9.76 19.41 -10.54
C ILE A 91 -11.09 18.67 -10.29
N ALA A 92 -11.02 17.34 -10.30
CA ALA A 92 -12.14 16.49 -9.96
C ALA A 92 -12.38 16.43 -8.42
N PRO A 93 -13.63 16.21 -7.97
CA PRO A 93 -13.92 15.97 -6.56
C PRO A 93 -13.15 14.74 -6.05
N ARG A 94 -12.61 14.84 -4.84
CA ARG A 94 -11.86 13.74 -4.23
C ARG A 94 -12.81 12.80 -3.51
N VAL A 95 -12.64 11.51 -3.75
CA VAL A 95 -13.37 10.45 -3.06
C VAL A 95 -12.51 9.92 -1.91
N THR A 96 -13.09 9.86 -0.72
CA THR A 96 -12.51 9.20 0.45
C THR A 96 -13.33 7.96 0.78
N TYR A 97 -12.66 6.82 0.86
CA TYR A 97 -13.25 5.57 1.34
C TYR A 97 -12.89 5.38 2.80
N LEU A 98 -13.91 5.38 3.66
CA LEU A 98 -13.77 5.07 5.08
C LEU A 98 -14.13 3.60 5.26
N LEU A 99 -13.13 2.74 5.08
CA LEU A 99 -13.22 1.34 5.46
C LEU A 99 -13.50 1.26 6.97
N HIS A 100 -14.33 0.29 7.39
CA HIS A 100 -14.72 0.08 8.79
C HIS A 100 -15.70 1.11 9.36
N ALA A 101 -16.28 2.00 8.55
CA ALA A 101 -17.25 2.97 9.05
C ALA A 101 -18.43 2.29 9.77
N GLY A 102 -18.57 2.58 11.07
CA GLY A 102 -19.57 1.99 11.94
C GLY A 102 -19.24 0.59 12.49
N LEU A 103 -18.00 0.11 12.32
CA LEU A 103 -17.48 -1.09 12.99
C LEU A 103 -16.62 -0.68 14.17
N PHE A 104 -16.92 -1.23 15.35
CA PHE A 104 -16.27 -0.85 16.60
C PHE A 104 -15.38 -1.95 17.18
N SER A 105 -15.67 -3.23 16.88
CA SER A 105 -14.85 -4.34 17.35
C SER A 105 -13.62 -4.55 16.46
N VAL A 106 -12.52 -5.05 17.05
CA VAL A 106 -11.30 -5.39 16.28
C VAL A 106 -11.57 -6.53 15.30
N SER A 107 -12.25 -7.59 15.75
CA SER A 107 -12.57 -8.77 14.93
C SER A 107 -13.37 -8.41 13.68
N ASP A 108 -14.39 -7.54 13.80
CA ASP A 108 -15.20 -7.14 12.66
C ASP A 108 -14.40 -6.30 11.67
N ARG A 109 -13.50 -5.43 12.17
CA ARG A 109 -12.63 -4.63 11.31
C ARG A 109 -11.64 -5.50 10.55
N ASP A 110 -11.02 -6.47 11.22
CA ASP A 110 -10.09 -7.41 10.59
C ASP A 110 -10.80 -8.27 9.54
N ALA A 111 -12.00 -8.78 9.85
CA ALA A 111 -12.83 -9.53 8.90
C ALA A 111 -13.22 -8.67 7.68
N ASN A 112 -13.63 -7.42 7.92
CA ASN A 112 -13.98 -6.48 6.87
C ASN A 112 -12.79 -6.15 5.96
N PHE A 113 -11.61 -5.93 6.55
CA PHE A 113 -10.40 -5.62 5.79
C PHE A 113 -9.95 -6.82 4.97
N ARG A 114 -9.96 -8.02 5.56
CA ARG A 114 -9.62 -9.26 4.88
C ARG A 114 -10.52 -9.50 3.66
N ARG A 115 -11.84 -9.31 3.82
CA ARG A 115 -12.80 -9.41 2.70
C ARG A 115 -12.45 -8.44 1.58
N PHE A 116 -12.13 -7.18 1.90
CA PHE A 116 -11.72 -6.18 0.90
C PHE A 116 -10.48 -6.61 0.13
N ILE A 117 -9.42 -7.07 0.82
CA ILE A 117 -8.18 -7.53 0.19
C ILE A 117 -8.43 -8.77 -0.68
N GLU A 118 -9.24 -9.73 -0.21
CA GLU A 118 -9.65 -10.90 -0.98
C GLU A 118 -10.40 -10.50 -2.26
N ASN A 119 -11.29 -9.50 -2.19
CA ASN A 119 -11.99 -8.99 -3.37
C ASN A 119 -11.02 -8.34 -4.37
N CYS A 120 -10.03 -7.57 -3.91
CA CYS A 120 -8.99 -6.99 -4.77
C CYS A 120 -8.17 -8.08 -5.49
N ALA A 121 -7.72 -9.10 -4.75
CA ALA A 121 -7.00 -10.23 -5.32
C ALA A 121 -7.85 -10.99 -6.34
N SER A 122 -9.12 -11.28 -5.99
CA SER A 122 -10.05 -11.96 -6.88
C SER A 122 -10.34 -11.15 -8.15
N ALA A 123 -10.44 -9.83 -8.05
CA ALA A 123 -10.60 -8.96 -9.21
C ALA A 123 -9.39 -9.06 -10.17
N ALA A 124 -8.17 -9.00 -9.64
CA ALA A 124 -6.95 -9.15 -10.42
C ALA A 124 -6.82 -10.54 -11.09
N GLU A 125 -7.39 -11.58 -10.48
CA GLU A 125 -7.45 -12.91 -11.08
C GLU A 125 -8.48 -12.99 -12.21
N ARG A 126 -9.69 -12.47 -11.99
CA ARG A 126 -10.86 -12.66 -12.86
C ARG A 126 -10.94 -11.70 -14.04
N PHE A 127 -10.49 -10.46 -13.88
CA PHE A 127 -10.61 -9.42 -14.90
C PHE A 127 -9.24 -9.09 -15.49
N THR A 128 -9.10 -9.22 -16.81
CA THR A 128 -7.86 -8.92 -17.51
C THR A 128 -7.48 -7.45 -17.37
N GLU A 129 -8.46 -6.53 -17.36
CA GLU A 129 -8.23 -5.11 -17.16
C GLU A 129 -7.77 -4.79 -15.73
N ALA A 130 -8.30 -5.48 -14.71
CA ALA A 130 -7.85 -5.31 -13.33
C ALA A 130 -6.41 -5.81 -13.19
N ARG A 131 -6.09 -6.97 -13.77
CA ARG A 131 -4.72 -7.50 -13.80
C ARG A 131 -3.75 -6.52 -14.46
N ALA A 132 -4.14 -5.97 -15.62
CA ALA A 132 -3.33 -4.98 -16.32
C ALA A 132 -3.12 -3.71 -15.49
N ALA A 133 -4.15 -3.25 -14.77
CA ALA A 133 -4.03 -2.11 -13.86
C ALA A 133 -3.07 -2.38 -12.69
N VAL A 134 -3.11 -3.58 -12.09
CA VAL A 134 -2.14 -3.97 -11.05
C VAL A 134 -0.73 -3.96 -11.62
N THR A 135 -0.49 -4.62 -12.76
CA THR A 135 0.84 -4.66 -13.39
C THR A 135 1.37 -3.26 -13.74
N ALA A 136 0.49 -2.37 -14.20
CA ALA A 136 0.84 -0.99 -14.52
C ALA A 136 1.34 -0.18 -13.31
N TRP A 137 0.85 -0.49 -12.10
CA TRP A 137 1.32 0.11 -10.85
C TRP A 137 2.49 -0.64 -10.21
N GLU A 138 2.51 -1.97 -10.33
CA GLU A 138 3.54 -2.81 -9.72
C GLU A 138 4.93 -2.48 -10.25
N GLU A 139 5.09 -2.33 -11.57
CA GLU A 139 6.41 -2.09 -12.18
C GLU A 139 7.04 -0.78 -11.72
N PRO A 140 6.35 0.39 -11.74
CA PRO A 140 6.89 1.63 -11.18
C PRO A 140 7.28 1.54 -9.71
N PHE A 141 6.44 0.92 -8.85
CA PHE A 141 6.77 0.78 -7.43
C PHE A 141 7.97 -0.13 -7.22
N PHE A 142 8.04 -1.24 -7.95
CA PHE A 142 9.17 -2.15 -7.91
C PHE A 142 10.46 -1.43 -8.34
N GLU A 143 10.45 -0.70 -9.45
CA GLU A 143 11.64 0.02 -9.93
C GLU A 143 12.08 1.13 -8.98
N LEU A 144 11.15 1.84 -8.34
CA LEU A 144 11.46 2.84 -7.31
C LEU A 144 12.18 2.22 -6.11
N MET A 145 11.73 1.05 -5.65
CA MET A 145 12.34 0.33 -4.53
C MET A 145 13.67 -0.32 -4.92
N ARG A 146 13.72 -0.98 -6.09
CA ARG A 146 14.92 -1.61 -6.63
C ARG A 146 16.06 -0.60 -6.84
N SER A 147 15.74 0.61 -7.29
CA SER A 147 16.72 1.67 -7.51
C SER A 147 17.05 2.47 -6.24
N TRP A 148 16.54 2.07 -5.07
CA TRP A 148 16.73 2.75 -3.78
C TRP A 148 16.30 4.22 -3.76
N LYS A 149 15.48 4.66 -4.73
CA LYS A 149 14.97 6.03 -4.78
C LYS A 149 13.84 6.25 -3.79
N PHE A 150 13.14 5.18 -3.42
CA PHE A 150 12.08 5.21 -2.43
C PHE A 150 11.95 3.85 -1.76
N LEU A 151 11.71 3.85 -0.45
CA LEU A 151 11.27 2.67 0.29
C LEU A 151 10.10 3.09 1.17
N PRO A 152 9.04 2.27 1.28
CA PRO A 152 8.01 2.50 2.27
C PRO A 152 8.57 2.28 3.69
N ASN A 153 7.77 2.60 4.71
CA ASN A 153 8.17 2.41 6.09
C ASN A 153 8.46 0.93 6.42
N SER A 154 9.14 0.69 7.55
CA SER A 154 9.54 -0.66 7.95
C SER A 154 8.36 -1.65 8.10
N PRO A 155 7.20 -1.29 8.70
CA PRO A 155 6.06 -2.20 8.76
C PRO A 155 5.53 -2.63 7.40
N THR A 156 5.50 -1.74 6.40
CA THR A 156 5.10 -2.09 5.03
C THR A 156 6.08 -3.12 4.43
N LEU A 157 7.38 -2.85 4.55
CA LEU A 157 8.46 -3.74 4.11
C LEU A 157 8.44 -5.11 4.80
N MET A 158 8.04 -5.14 6.07
CA MET A 158 8.01 -6.36 6.89
C MET A 158 6.73 -7.17 6.76
N ASN A 159 5.58 -6.56 6.46
CA ASN A 159 4.28 -7.19 6.67
C ASN A 159 3.36 -7.20 5.44
N ALA A 160 3.67 -6.46 4.38
CA ALA A 160 2.86 -6.48 3.16
C ALA A 160 2.78 -7.90 2.58
N GLY A 161 1.56 -8.39 2.34
CA GLY A 161 1.31 -9.74 1.84
C GLY A 161 1.53 -10.88 2.85
N ARG A 162 1.75 -10.58 4.13
CA ARG A 162 1.94 -11.58 5.21
C ARG A 162 0.79 -11.57 6.20
N GLU A 163 0.71 -12.56 7.08
CA GLU A 163 -0.42 -12.74 8.01
C GLU A 163 -0.75 -11.50 8.87
N LEU A 164 0.25 -10.79 9.39
CA LEU A 164 0.05 -9.68 10.32
C LEU A 164 -0.60 -8.43 9.66
N GLN A 165 -0.35 -8.18 8.37
CA GLN A 165 -0.89 -7.04 7.58
C GLN A 165 -0.88 -5.64 8.24
N GLN A 166 -0.06 -5.41 9.27
CA GLN A 166 0.11 -4.09 9.89
C GLN A 166 1.17 -3.29 9.13
N LEU A 167 0.73 -2.31 8.32
CA LEU A 167 1.60 -1.57 7.40
C LEU A 167 1.94 -0.14 7.88
N SER A 168 1.30 0.33 8.95
CA SER A 168 1.53 1.67 9.49
C SER A 168 2.46 1.64 10.70
N ALA A 169 3.36 2.63 10.77
CA ALA A 169 4.38 2.72 11.81
C ALA A 169 4.01 3.64 12.96
N CYS A 170 3.21 4.68 12.73
CA CYS A 170 3.02 5.76 13.70
C CYS A 170 1.55 5.91 14.06
N TYR A 171 1.27 5.88 15.36
CA TYR A 171 -0.07 6.02 15.94
C TYR A 171 -0.07 7.15 16.96
N VAL A 172 -1.20 7.84 17.09
CA VAL A 172 -1.42 8.82 18.15
C VAL A 172 -2.64 8.39 18.94
N LEU A 173 -2.46 8.16 20.24
CA LEU A 173 -3.53 7.75 21.14
C LEU A 173 -3.99 8.93 22.01
N PRO A 174 -5.31 9.19 22.10
CA PRO A 174 -5.84 10.12 23.09
C PRO A 174 -5.74 9.50 24.49
N ILE A 175 -5.55 10.34 25.50
CA ILE A 175 -5.62 9.96 26.91
C ILE A 175 -6.71 10.82 27.55
N ASP A 176 -7.76 10.18 28.04
CA ASP A 176 -8.82 10.86 28.78
C ASP A 176 -8.41 11.03 30.25
N ASP A 177 -8.91 12.09 30.91
CA ASP A 177 -8.59 12.44 32.31
C ASP A 177 -9.30 11.54 33.33
N SER A 178 -9.02 10.23 33.26
CA SER A 178 -9.49 9.23 34.20
C SER A 178 -8.53 8.03 34.27
N MET A 179 -8.60 7.27 35.35
CA MET A 179 -7.79 6.05 35.49
C MET A 179 -8.13 5.02 34.42
N GLU A 180 -9.41 4.90 34.06
CA GLU A 180 -9.88 4.03 32.98
C GLU A 180 -9.34 4.49 31.63
N GLY A 181 -9.37 5.79 31.34
CA GLY A 181 -8.83 6.38 30.12
C GLY A 181 -7.33 6.13 29.96
N ILE A 182 -6.57 6.34 31.05
CA ILE A 182 -5.13 6.05 31.10
C ILE A 182 -4.87 4.56 30.84
N THR A 183 -5.59 3.67 31.53
CA THR A 183 -5.38 2.21 31.41
C THR A 183 -5.74 1.71 30.02
N HIS A 184 -6.83 2.21 29.41
CA HIS A 184 -7.18 1.88 28.02
C HIS A 184 -6.13 2.34 27.02
N ALA A 185 -5.57 3.55 27.19
CA ALA A 185 -4.49 4.04 26.32
C ALA A 185 -3.24 3.15 26.42
N LEU A 186 -2.88 2.71 27.61
CA LEU A 186 -1.78 1.76 27.84
C LEU A 186 -2.04 0.38 27.21
N GLN A 187 -3.27 -0.12 27.30
CA GLN A 187 -3.66 -1.37 26.65
C GLN A 187 -3.54 -1.26 25.12
N ALA A 188 -4.05 -0.17 24.54
CA ALA A 188 -3.95 0.10 23.10
C ALA A 188 -2.48 0.22 22.66
N GLN A 189 -1.65 0.90 23.45
CA GLN A 189 -0.21 0.99 23.22
C GLN A 189 0.45 -0.39 23.17
N ALA A 190 0.18 -1.25 24.16
CA ALA A 190 0.78 -2.57 24.23
C ALA A 190 0.44 -3.41 22.98
N LEU A 191 -0.79 -3.33 22.49
CA LEU A 191 -1.22 -4.01 21.26
C LEU A 191 -0.53 -3.44 20.01
N ILE A 192 -0.41 -2.12 19.90
CA ILE A 192 0.28 -1.45 18.78
C ILE A 192 1.75 -1.85 18.76
N HIS A 193 2.44 -1.79 19.90
CA HIS A 193 3.84 -2.19 20.01
C HIS A 193 4.05 -3.67 19.68
N LYS A 194 3.14 -4.56 20.13
CA LYS A 194 3.17 -5.99 19.80
C LYS A 194 3.13 -6.22 18.29
N SER A 195 2.41 -5.39 17.54
CA SER A 195 2.32 -5.46 16.06
C SER A 195 3.42 -4.68 15.32
N GLY A 196 4.37 -4.07 16.03
CA GLY A 196 5.51 -3.35 15.45
C GLY A 196 5.27 -1.87 15.13
N GLY A 197 4.16 -1.29 15.62
CA GLY A 197 3.91 0.15 15.54
C GLY A 197 4.48 0.91 16.74
N GLY A 198 4.70 2.22 16.58
CA GLY A 198 5.04 3.15 17.65
C GLY A 198 3.86 4.07 17.99
N THR A 199 3.78 4.50 19.25
CA THR A 199 2.72 5.39 19.73
C THR A 199 3.25 6.73 20.24
N GLY A 200 2.62 7.82 19.83
CA GLY A 200 2.67 9.11 20.49
C GLY A 200 1.41 9.34 21.34
N PHE A 201 1.52 10.20 22.33
CA PHE A 201 0.44 10.54 23.25
C PHE A 201 0.28 12.04 23.36
N SER A 202 -0.96 12.49 23.57
CA SER A 202 -1.25 13.85 24.00
C SER A 202 -1.67 13.84 25.47
N PHE A 203 -0.80 14.37 26.34
CA PHE A 203 -1.05 14.45 27.78
C PHE A 203 -1.81 15.73 28.19
N GLY A 204 -2.19 16.59 27.23
CA GLY A 204 -2.77 17.90 27.52
C GLY A 204 -4.16 17.89 28.19
N ARG A 205 -4.80 16.72 28.32
CA ARG A 205 -6.08 16.57 29.00
C ARG A 205 -5.95 16.20 30.48
N LEU A 206 -4.80 15.70 30.92
CA LEU A 206 -4.59 15.29 32.31
C LEU A 206 -4.44 16.51 33.22
N ARG A 207 -5.12 16.48 34.37
CA ARG A 207 -5.08 17.55 35.39
C ARG A 207 -3.89 17.46 36.35
#